data_AF-A0A925BBU0-F1
#
_entry.id   AF-A0A925BBU0-F1
#
_cell.length_a   1.000
_cell.length_b   1.000
_cell.length_c   1.000
_cell.angle_alpha   90.00
_cell.angle_beta   90.00
_cell.angle_gamma   90.00
#
_symmetry.space_group_name_H-M   'P 1'
#
loop_
_entity.id
_entity.type
_entity.pdbx_description
1 polymer ?
#
loop_
_entity_poly.entity_id
_entity_poly.type
_entity_poly.pdbx_seq_one_letter_code
_entity_poly.pdbx_strand_id
1 'polypeptide(L)'
;MIKPVNASLTGLIGCVALGAGVASITYLNALPPPETSLSAFATRLEGRSRAQRHNAELAAQSLDGRVIAPGATFSFNQVVRGWSVDRGYVRAPVSFDGELVPAFGGGVCQASTTLYNAALLSGLGIA
;
A
#
# COMPACT_ATOMS: atom_id res chain seq x y z
N MET A 1 50.39 52.12 -4.20
CA MET A 1 50.90 51.23 -5.25
C MET A 1 49.92 50.08 -5.42
N ILE A 2 49.02 50.16 -6.40
CA ILE A 2 48.33 49.10 -7.16
C ILE A 2 47.64 49.85 -8.31
N LYS A 3 47.95 49.48 -9.56
CA LYS A 3 47.45 50.08 -10.80
C LYS A 3 46.09 49.46 -11.21
N PRO A 4 45.29 50.16 -12.03
CA PRO A 4 44.00 49.70 -12.54
C PRO A 4 44.16 48.90 -13.85
N VAL A 5 43.20 48.05 -14.21
CA VAL A 5 42.98 47.63 -15.61
C VAL A 5 41.49 47.36 -15.83
N ASN A 6 40.95 48.00 -16.87
CA ASN A 6 39.61 47.79 -17.45
C ASN A 6 39.66 46.67 -18.52
N ALA A 7 38.54 46.48 -19.24
CA ALA A 7 38.39 45.70 -20.48
C ALA A 7 38.25 44.18 -20.27
N SER A 8 37.40 43.46 -20.99
CA SER A 8 36.37 43.80 -21.97
C SER A 8 35.43 42.60 -22.08
N LEU A 9 34.21 42.90 -22.50
CA LEU A 9 33.01 42.10 -22.54
C LEU A 9 32.95 41.26 -23.84
N THR A 10 33.63 40.12 -23.96
CA THR A 10 33.52 39.27 -25.17
C THR A 10 33.94 37.81 -24.94
N GLY A 11 33.11 37.00 -24.26
CA GLY A 11 33.46 35.57 -24.15
C GLY A 11 32.46 34.56 -23.60
N LEU A 12 31.19 34.89 -23.30
CA LEU A 12 30.35 33.97 -22.53
C LEU A 12 28.89 33.82 -23.02
N ILE A 13 28.68 33.68 -24.33
CA ILE A 13 27.36 33.26 -24.86
C ILE A 13 27.23 31.71 -24.93
N GLY A 14 28.20 30.94 -24.45
CA GLY A 14 28.31 29.51 -24.79
C GLY A 14 27.76 28.44 -23.84
N CYS A 15 27.31 28.70 -22.60
CA CYS A 15 27.21 27.58 -21.61
C CYS A 15 25.99 27.46 -20.68
N VAL A 16 24.95 28.30 -20.78
CA VAL A 16 23.89 28.27 -19.72
C VAL A 16 22.67 27.40 -20.05
N ALA A 17 22.55 26.80 -21.24
CA ALA A 17 21.31 26.12 -21.65
C ALA A 17 21.23 24.59 -21.40
N LEU A 18 22.27 23.93 -20.87
CA LEU A 18 22.29 22.46 -20.80
C LEU A 18 21.88 21.85 -19.45
N GLY A 19 21.96 22.57 -18.33
CA GLY A 19 21.76 21.97 -16.99
C GLY A 19 20.32 21.63 -16.62
N ALA A 20 19.34 22.45 -17.03
CA ALA A 20 17.93 22.27 -16.63
C ALA A 20 17.20 21.19 -17.45
N GLY A 21 17.61 20.98 -18.70
CA GLY A 21 17.02 19.98 -19.60
C GLY A 21 17.34 18.54 -19.17
N VAL A 22 18.60 18.26 -18.82
CA VAL A 22 19.01 16.92 -18.37
C VAL A 22 18.44 16.59 -16.99
N ALA A 23 18.35 17.57 -16.08
CA ALA A 23 17.73 17.39 -14.77
C ALA A 23 16.23 17.04 -14.91
N SER A 24 15.50 17.76 -15.76
CA SER A 24 14.08 17.47 -16.03
C SER A 24 13.87 16.09 -16.69
N ILE A 25 14.70 15.72 -17.67
CA ILE A 25 14.60 14.40 -18.33
C ILE A 25 14.94 13.26 -17.36
N THR A 26 15.92 13.44 -16.47
CA THR A 26 16.26 12.44 -15.44
C THR A 26 15.13 12.29 -14.43
N TYR A 27 14.48 13.40 -14.03
CA TYR A 27 13.31 13.38 -13.15
C TYR A 27 12.11 12.67 -13.78
N LEU A 28 11.84 12.90 -15.07
CA LEU A 28 10.75 12.22 -15.78
C LEU A 28 10.97 10.71 -15.89
N ASN A 29 12.23 10.26 -16.03
CA ASN A 29 12.58 8.83 -16.01
C ASN A 29 12.57 8.20 -14.60
N ALA A 30 12.55 9.01 -13.54
CA ALA A 30 12.58 8.54 -12.16
C ALA A 30 11.19 8.46 -11.50
N LEU A 31 10.13 8.94 -12.17
CA LEU A 31 8.78 8.82 -11.65
C LEU A 31 8.31 7.35 -11.76
N PRO A 32 7.72 6.78 -10.70
CA PRO A 32 7.09 5.47 -10.82
C PRO A 32 6.03 5.54 -11.92
N PRO A 33 5.84 4.45 -12.69
CA PRO A 33 4.81 4.41 -13.71
C PRO A 33 3.44 4.73 -13.07
N PRO A 34 2.54 5.39 -13.80
CA PRO A 34 1.22 5.72 -13.27
C PRO A 34 0.52 4.44 -12.79
N GLU A 35 0.07 4.45 -11.55
CA GLU A 35 -0.65 3.33 -10.96
C GLU A 35 -2.04 3.23 -11.61
N THR A 36 -2.43 2.01 -12.00
CA THR A 36 -3.76 1.71 -12.54
C THR A 36 -4.47 0.76 -11.60
N SER A 37 -5.70 1.08 -11.23
CA SER A 37 -6.54 0.18 -10.43
C SER A 37 -6.96 -1.02 -11.27
N LEU A 38 -6.54 -2.22 -10.87
CA LEU A 38 -6.92 -3.46 -11.55
C LEU A 38 -8.34 -3.93 -11.18
N SER A 39 -8.74 -3.77 -9.91
CA SER A 39 -10.06 -4.17 -9.42
C SER A 39 -10.36 -3.51 -8.08
N ALA A 40 -11.62 -3.58 -7.66
CA ALA A 40 -12.05 -3.24 -6.30
C ALA A 40 -13.17 -4.19 -5.86
N PHE A 41 -13.22 -4.51 -4.57
CA PHE A 41 -14.30 -5.29 -3.97
C PHE A 41 -14.62 -4.75 -2.58
N ALA A 42 -15.88 -4.84 -2.16
CA ALA A 42 -16.32 -4.42 -0.84
C ALA A 42 -17.21 -5.49 -0.21
N THR A 43 -16.90 -5.83 1.05
CA THR A 43 -17.76 -6.71 1.85
C THR A 43 -18.53 -5.88 2.86
N ARG A 44 -19.84 -6.09 2.89
CA ARG A 44 -20.78 -5.51 3.83
C ARG A 44 -20.55 -6.04 5.26
N LEU A 45 -20.61 -5.15 6.25
CA LEU A 45 -20.44 -5.47 7.69
C LEU A 45 -21.77 -5.43 8.46
N GLU A 46 -22.88 -5.27 7.76
CA GLU A 46 -24.24 -5.35 8.28
C GLU A 46 -24.45 -6.68 9.03
N GLY A 47 -25.12 -6.61 10.17
CA GLY A 47 -25.29 -7.77 11.07
C GLY A 47 -24.03 -8.21 11.83
N ARG A 48 -22.85 -7.62 11.59
CA ARG A 48 -21.65 -7.92 12.37
C ARG A 48 -21.65 -7.14 13.69
N SER A 49 -21.26 -7.83 14.76
CA SER A 49 -21.07 -7.23 16.08
C SER A 49 -19.98 -6.15 16.06
N ARG A 50 -20.00 -5.22 17.02
CA ARG A 50 -18.96 -4.19 17.17
C ARG A 50 -17.55 -4.78 17.25
N ALA A 51 -17.40 -5.90 17.97
CA ALA A 51 -16.13 -6.61 18.10
C ALA A 51 -15.62 -7.19 16.77
N GLN A 52 -16.52 -7.78 15.95
CA GLN A 52 -16.15 -8.28 14.62
C GLN A 52 -15.75 -7.15 13.67
N ARG A 53 -16.44 -6.00 13.72
CA ARG A 53 -16.10 -4.83 12.88
C ARG A 53 -14.73 -4.27 13.26
N HIS A 54 -14.48 -4.08 14.55
CA HIS A 54 -13.18 -3.66 15.08
C HIS A 54 -12.03 -4.56 14.61
N ASN A 55 -12.18 -5.88 14.74
CA ASN A 55 -11.16 -6.83 14.29
C ASN A 55 -10.99 -6.85 12.76
N ALA A 56 -12.07 -6.67 12.00
CA ALA A 56 -12.01 -6.56 10.54
C ALA A 56 -11.27 -5.30 10.09
N GLU A 57 -11.52 -4.16 10.76
CA GLU A 57 -10.81 -2.90 10.54
C GLU A 57 -9.32 -3.02 10.86
N LEU A 58 -8.95 -3.61 12.00
CA LEU A 58 -7.54 -3.85 12.34
C LEU A 58 -6.84 -4.77 11.32
N ALA A 59 -7.53 -5.82 10.86
CA ALA A 59 -7.01 -6.68 9.81
C ALA A 59 -6.80 -5.89 8.50
N ALA A 60 -7.76 -5.07 8.09
CA ALA A 60 -7.66 -4.24 6.89
C ALA A 60 -6.53 -3.20 6.99
N GLN A 61 -6.38 -2.54 8.14
CA GLN A 61 -5.28 -1.60 8.40
C GLN A 61 -3.91 -2.27 8.28
N SER A 62 -3.80 -3.53 8.69
CA SER A 62 -2.54 -4.27 8.51
C SER A 62 -2.23 -4.58 7.05
N LEU A 63 -3.17 -4.43 6.12
CA LEU A 63 -2.96 -4.65 4.69
C LEU A 63 -2.66 -3.36 3.94
N ASP A 64 -3.08 -2.22 4.48
CA ASP A 64 -3.03 -0.92 3.81
C ASP A 64 -1.60 -0.51 3.42
N GLY A 65 -1.46 0.07 2.23
CA GLY A 65 -0.19 0.54 1.68
C GLY A 65 0.86 -0.54 1.35
N ARG A 66 0.53 -1.83 1.43
CA ARG A 66 1.48 -2.90 1.07
C ARG A 66 1.72 -2.97 -0.44
N VAL A 67 3.00 -3.01 -0.81
CA VAL A 67 3.45 -3.20 -2.19
C VAL A 67 3.94 -4.64 -2.36
N ILE A 68 3.45 -5.33 -3.39
CA ILE A 68 3.86 -6.68 -3.75
C ILE A 68 4.67 -6.59 -5.04
N ALA A 69 5.94 -7.00 -4.99
CA ALA A 69 6.81 -6.96 -6.16
C ALA A 69 6.33 -7.97 -7.24
N PRO A 70 6.60 -7.72 -8.53
CA PRO A 70 6.29 -8.67 -9.59
C PRO A 70 6.88 -10.06 -9.31
N GLY A 71 6.05 -11.10 -9.46
CA GLY A 71 6.43 -12.49 -9.20
C GLY A 71 6.53 -12.90 -7.73
N ALA A 72 6.34 -11.97 -6.78
CA ALA A 72 6.32 -12.30 -5.36
C ALA A 72 4.99 -12.94 -4.92
N THR A 73 5.05 -13.77 -3.88
CA THR A 73 3.86 -14.32 -3.22
C THR A 73 3.48 -13.47 -2.03
N PHE A 74 2.20 -13.09 -1.97
CA PHE A 74 1.61 -12.48 -0.80
C PHE A 74 0.82 -13.52 0.00
N SER A 75 0.98 -13.51 1.33
CA SER A 75 0.18 -14.35 2.22
C SER A 75 -0.56 -13.50 3.25
N PHE A 76 -1.90 -13.49 3.15
CA PHE A 76 -2.77 -12.83 4.11
C PHE A 76 -2.47 -13.31 5.54
N ASN A 77 -2.37 -14.63 5.74
CA ASN A 77 -2.11 -15.20 7.05
C ASN A 77 -0.75 -14.76 7.59
N GLN A 78 0.31 -14.68 6.78
CA GLN A 78 1.61 -14.22 7.28
C GLN A 78 1.60 -12.74 7.70
N VAL A 79 0.80 -11.91 7.03
CA VAL A 79 0.67 -10.48 7.33
C VAL A 79 -0.21 -10.23 8.54
N VAL A 80 -1.38 -10.87 8.57
CA VAL A 80 -2.43 -10.60 9.57
C VAL A 80 -2.27 -11.47 10.83
N ARG A 81 -1.53 -12.61 10.77
CA ARG A 81 -1.36 -13.59 11.87
C ARG A 81 -1.20 -12.96 13.24
N GLY A 82 -1.53 -13.70 14.30
CA GLY A 82 -1.24 -13.30 15.68
C GLY A 82 -2.35 -12.47 16.29
N TRP A 83 -3.61 -12.87 16.08
CA TRP A 83 -4.78 -12.25 16.67
C TRP A 83 -4.71 -12.38 18.19
N SER A 84 -4.38 -11.28 18.84
CA SER A 84 -3.99 -11.24 20.23
C SER A 84 -4.36 -9.89 20.83
N VAL A 85 -4.54 -9.87 22.14
CA VAL A 85 -5.01 -8.67 22.86
C VAL A 85 -3.99 -7.53 22.79
N ASP A 86 -2.69 -7.84 22.81
CA ASP A 86 -1.59 -6.88 22.68
C ASP A 86 -1.56 -6.20 21.31
N ARG A 87 -2.13 -6.85 20.29
CA ARG A 87 -2.31 -6.27 18.95
C ARG A 87 -3.66 -5.60 18.75
N GLY A 88 -4.42 -5.41 19.82
CA GLY A 88 -5.70 -4.71 19.82
C GLY A 88 -6.89 -5.58 19.38
N TYR A 89 -6.69 -6.87 19.09
CA TYR A 89 -7.81 -7.76 18.76
C TYR A 89 -8.66 -8.04 20.00
N VAL A 90 -9.97 -8.06 19.81
CA VAL A 90 -10.94 -8.37 20.86
C VAL A 90 -11.61 -9.72 20.58
N ARG A 91 -12.11 -10.40 21.63
CA ARG A 91 -12.89 -11.62 21.43
C ARG A 91 -14.20 -11.27 20.71
N ALA A 92 -14.46 -11.97 19.63
CA ALA A 92 -15.60 -11.76 18.76
C ALA A 92 -16.19 -13.12 18.33
N PRO A 93 -17.48 -13.21 18.00
CA PRO A 93 -18.08 -14.46 17.54
C PRO A 93 -17.38 -14.98 16.28
N VAL A 94 -16.97 -16.24 16.32
CA VAL A 94 -16.43 -17.05 15.21
C VAL A 94 -17.30 -18.28 15.06
N SER A 95 -17.64 -18.64 13.83
CA SER A 95 -18.28 -19.91 13.54
C SER A 95 -17.26 -21.04 13.66
N PHE A 96 -17.47 -21.95 14.59
CA PHE A 96 -16.64 -23.14 14.78
C PHE A 96 -17.58 -24.34 15.01
N ASP A 97 -17.50 -25.33 14.13
CA ASP A 97 -18.32 -26.55 14.18
C ASP A 97 -19.83 -26.31 14.30
N GLY A 98 -20.35 -25.36 13.53
CA GLY A 98 -21.78 -24.99 13.53
C GLY A 98 -22.19 -24.08 14.69
N GLU A 99 -21.32 -23.82 15.66
CA GLU A 99 -21.59 -22.94 16.80
C GLU A 99 -20.85 -21.60 16.72
N LEU A 100 -21.35 -20.59 17.43
CA LEU A 100 -20.66 -19.32 17.58
C LEU A 100 -19.87 -19.29 18.88
N VAL A 101 -18.54 -19.34 18.76
CA VAL A 101 -17.62 -19.27 19.90
C VAL A 101 -16.84 -17.95 19.91
N PRO A 102 -16.59 -17.34 21.08
CA PRO A 102 -15.83 -16.09 21.17
C PRO A 102 -14.32 -16.33 21.02
N ALA A 103 -13.73 -15.83 19.94
CA ALA A 103 -12.29 -15.92 19.68
C ALA A 103 -11.72 -14.61 19.13
N PHE A 104 -10.41 -14.40 19.26
CA PHE A 104 -9.73 -13.17 18.82
C PHE A 104 -9.76 -12.97 17.29
N GLY A 105 -9.97 -14.05 16.52
CA GLY A 105 -10.06 -13.98 15.05
C GLY A 105 -11.44 -13.58 14.49
N GLY A 106 -12.46 -13.37 15.33
CA GLY A 106 -13.81 -13.04 14.85
C GLY A 106 -13.82 -11.73 14.09
N GLY A 107 -14.22 -11.76 12.81
CA GLY A 107 -14.23 -10.60 11.90
C GLY A 107 -13.09 -10.59 10.88
N VAL A 108 -11.97 -11.27 11.14
CA VAL A 108 -10.79 -11.26 10.24
C VAL A 108 -11.11 -11.86 8.88
N CYS A 109 -11.97 -12.88 8.81
CA CYS A 109 -12.39 -13.49 7.55
C CYS A 109 -13.06 -12.49 6.61
N GLN A 110 -13.75 -11.44 7.11
CA GLN A 110 -14.36 -10.43 6.24
C GLN A 110 -13.31 -9.65 5.44
N ALA A 111 -12.18 -9.31 6.08
CA ALA A 111 -11.05 -8.68 5.40
C ALA A 111 -10.41 -9.64 4.39
N SER A 112 -10.24 -10.92 4.76
CA SER A 112 -9.71 -11.95 3.86
C SER A 112 -10.60 -12.15 2.63
N THR A 113 -11.92 -12.25 2.79
CA THR A 113 -12.88 -12.37 1.68
C THR A 113 -12.83 -11.15 0.78
N THR A 114 -12.69 -9.96 1.35
CA THR A 114 -12.60 -8.71 0.56
C THR A 114 -11.34 -8.71 -0.31
N LEU A 115 -10.18 -9.01 0.29
CA LEU A 115 -8.91 -9.08 -0.44
C LEU A 115 -8.91 -10.19 -1.49
N TYR A 116 -9.41 -11.37 -1.14
CA TYR A 116 -9.50 -12.52 -2.05
C TYR A 116 -10.30 -12.16 -3.30
N ASN A 117 -11.49 -11.56 -3.15
CA ASN A 117 -12.32 -11.22 -4.30
C ASN A 117 -11.72 -10.08 -5.13
N ALA A 118 -11.09 -9.08 -4.51
CA ALA A 118 -10.36 -8.06 -5.27
C ALA A 118 -9.23 -8.70 -6.10
N ALA A 119 -8.39 -9.54 -5.49
CA ALA A 119 -7.31 -10.25 -6.18
C ALA A 119 -7.84 -11.14 -7.31
N LEU A 120 -8.92 -11.90 -7.06
CA LEU A 120 -9.55 -12.76 -8.05
C LEU A 120 -10.07 -11.96 -9.26
N LEU A 121 -10.77 -10.86 -9.02
CA LEU A 121 -11.30 -10.00 -10.08
C LEU A 121 -10.21 -9.27 -10.86
N SER A 122 -9.03 -9.05 -10.26
CA SER A 122 -7.87 -8.50 -10.97
C SER A 122 -7.13 -9.51 -11.86
N GLY A 123 -7.52 -10.79 -11.82
CA GLY A 123 -6.87 -11.86 -12.59
C GLY A 123 -5.53 -12.33 -12.01
N LEU A 124 -5.22 -12.00 -10.75
CA LEU A 124 -4.04 -12.51 -10.07
C LEU A 124 -4.18 -14.01 -9.77
N GLY A 125 -3.06 -14.74 -9.80
CA GLY A 125 -3.04 -16.14 -9.36
C GLY A 125 -3.27 -16.26 -7.85
N ILE A 126 -4.12 -17.20 -7.46
CA ILE A 126 -4.41 -17.51 -6.05
C ILE A 126 -4.16 -19.01 -5.82
N ALA A 127 -3.52 -19.34 -4.70
CA ALA A 127 -3.12 -20.69 -4.31
C ALA A 127 -3.57 -21.02 -2.89
#